data_AF-A0A0D2IVH0-F1
#
_entry.id   AF-A0A0D2IVH0-F1
#
_cell.length_a   1.000
_cell.length_b   1.000
_cell.length_c   1.000
_cell.angle_alpha   90.00
_cell.angle_beta   90.00
_cell.angle_gamma   90.00
#
_symmetry.space_group_name_H-M   'P 1'
#
loop_
_entity.id
_entity.type
_entity.pdbx_description
1 polymer ?
#
loop_
_entity_poly.entity_id
_entity_poly.type
_entity_poly.pdbx_seq_one_letter_code
_entity_poly.pdbx_strand_id
1 'polypeptide(L)'
;MTRKDPNVGVNPDEVVALGAAVQAGVLAGEVSDIVLLDVTPLSLGLETLGGVMTKLIPRNTTLPTSKSEVFSTAADGQTSVEINVLQGEREFARDNKSLGNFRLDGIPPAARGIPQIEVKFDIDANGILSVTATDKGTGKKQDIKITGASTLGKDEVEKMVGEADRFAAEDKKKREAVDAKNSAESLVYQSEKQLKEFADKSLNVQSGGGALCPYPALRDAGPAAESCLSG
;
A
#
# COMPACT_ATOMS: atom_id res chain seq x y z
N MET A 1 -20.62 25.87 -7.25
CA MET A 1 -20.09 25.12 -8.41
C MET A 1 -20.10 26.03 -9.61
N THR A 2 -18.94 26.25 -10.24
CA THR A 2 -18.79 27.10 -11.43
C THR A 2 -19.62 26.51 -12.58
N ARG A 3 -20.52 27.29 -13.20
CA ARG A 3 -21.38 26.89 -14.33
C ARG A 3 -20.59 26.73 -15.64
N LYS A 4 -19.47 26.03 -15.61
CA LYS A 4 -18.65 25.69 -16.78
C LYS A 4 -18.67 24.17 -16.96
N ASP A 5 -18.61 23.72 -18.21
CA ASP A 5 -18.53 22.30 -18.50
C ASP A 5 -17.22 21.72 -17.93
N PRO A 6 -17.26 20.55 -17.27
CA PRO A 6 -16.07 19.85 -16.81
C PRO A 6 -15.14 19.52 -17.98
N ASN A 7 -13.83 19.55 -17.74
CA ASN A 7 -12.87 19.12 -18.73
C ASN A 7 -12.96 17.58 -18.90
N VAL A 8 -13.18 17.12 -20.13
CA VAL A 8 -13.29 15.70 -20.49
C VAL A 8 -12.01 15.15 -21.13
N GLY A 9 -10.95 15.96 -21.26
CA GLY A 9 -9.68 15.54 -21.88
C GLY A 9 -8.77 14.66 -21.00
N VAL A 10 -9.21 14.31 -19.79
CA VAL A 10 -8.43 13.56 -18.81
C VAL A 10 -9.15 12.27 -18.47
N ASN A 11 -8.43 11.15 -18.47
CA ASN A 11 -8.98 9.84 -18.11
C ASN A 11 -9.22 9.78 -16.58
N PRO A 12 -10.47 9.66 -16.10
CA PRO A 12 -10.77 9.62 -14.67
C PRO A 12 -10.21 8.38 -13.96
N ASP A 13 -9.98 7.28 -14.68
CA ASP A 13 -9.55 6.01 -14.11
C ASP A 13 -8.02 5.96 -13.91
N GLU A 14 -7.26 6.71 -14.71
CA GLU A 14 -5.78 6.63 -14.74
C GLU A 14 -5.09 7.86 -14.15
N VAL A 15 -5.76 9.01 -14.12
CA VAL A 15 -5.14 10.30 -13.76
C VAL A 15 -4.47 10.29 -12.38
N VAL A 16 -5.05 9.58 -11.41
CA VAL A 16 -4.49 9.49 -10.06
C VAL A 16 -3.18 8.69 -10.07
N ALA A 17 -3.15 7.56 -10.79
CA ALA A 17 -1.96 6.72 -10.91
C ALA A 17 -0.83 7.44 -11.65
N LEU A 18 -1.16 8.17 -12.73
CA LEU A 18 -0.20 8.99 -13.47
C LEU A 18 0.37 10.12 -12.59
N GLY A 19 -0.48 10.82 -11.83
CA GLY A 19 -0.04 11.85 -10.90
C GLY A 19 0.89 11.31 -9.80
N ALA A 20 0.57 10.13 -9.26
CA ALA A 20 1.42 9.45 -8.28
C ALA A 20 2.79 9.05 -8.88
N ALA A 21 2.83 8.58 -10.13
CA ALA A 21 4.07 8.26 -10.83
C ALA A 21 4.95 9.50 -11.06
N VAL A 22 4.36 10.64 -11.44
CA VAL A 22 5.08 11.92 -11.55
C VAL A 22 5.65 12.34 -10.20
N GLN A 23 4.86 12.25 -9.13
CA GLN A 23 5.32 12.56 -7.78
C GLN A 23 6.49 11.65 -7.35
N ALA A 24 6.45 10.37 -7.70
CA ALA A 24 7.55 9.45 -7.46
C ALA A 24 8.83 9.86 -8.22
N GLY A 25 8.70 10.27 -9.49
CA GLY A 25 9.81 10.79 -10.29
C GLY A 25 10.41 12.08 -9.71
N VAL A 26 9.59 12.96 -9.14
CA VAL A 26 10.06 14.18 -8.43
C VAL A 26 10.83 13.80 -7.16
N LEU A 27 10.33 12.85 -6.36
CA LEU A 27 11.02 12.36 -5.16
C LEU A 27 12.33 11.63 -5.48
N ALA A 28 12.40 10.92 -6.61
CA ALA A 28 13.59 10.27 -7.12
C ALA A 28 14.61 11.24 -7.75
N GLY A 29 14.20 12.50 -8.03
CA GLY A 29 15.03 13.51 -8.68
C GLY A 29 15.17 13.35 -10.19
N GLU A 30 14.38 12.45 -10.80
CA GLU A 30 14.35 12.24 -12.26
C GLU A 30 13.53 13.33 -12.98
N VAL A 31 12.61 13.97 -12.26
CA VAL A 31 11.76 15.07 -12.76
C VAL A 31 12.07 16.35 -11.98
N SER A 32 12.61 17.34 -12.67
CA SER A 32 12.87 18.68 -12.13
C SER A 32 11.73 19.67 -12.45
N ASP A 33 11.74 20.82 -11.78
CA ASP A 33 10.86 21.98 -12.05
C ASP A 33 9.37 21.83 -11.68
N ILE A 34 9.03 20.85 -10.84
CA ILE A 34 7.69 20.70 -10.25
C ILE A 34 7.78 20.94 -8.75
N VAL A 35 7.01 21.91 -8.25
CA VAL A 35 6.84 22.16 -6.80
C VAL A 35 5.40 21.84 -6.43
N LEU A 36 5.23 20.83 -5.58
CA LEU A 36 3.93 20.48 -5.00
C LEU A 36 3.78 21.16 -3.64
N LEU A 37 2.71 21.93 -3.48
CA LEU A 37 2.30 22.52 -2.22
C LEU A 37 0.93 21.96 -1.85
N ASP A 38 0.91 21.05 -0.89
CA ASP A 38 -0.33 20.48 -0.38
C ASP A 38 -0.84 21.29 0.82
N VAL A 39 -2.11 21.09 1.18
CA VAL A 39 -2.78 21.82 2.26
C VAL A 39 -3.57 20.91 3.19
N THR A 40 -3.68 21.29 4.47
CA THR A 40 -4.52 20.55 5.42
C THR A 40 -6.01 20.70 5.10
N PRO A 41 -6.82 19.63 5.04
CA PRO A 41 -8.22 19.75 4.65
C PRO A 41 -9.13 20.36 5.75
N LEU A 42 -8.75 20.20 7.02
CA LEU A 42 -9.51 20.63 8.19
C LEU A 42 -8.59 21.33 9.19
N SER A 43 -9.16 22.22 10.00
CA SER A 43 -8.42 22.85 11.09
C SER A 43 -8.04 21.83 12.16
N LEU A 44 -6.86 22.01 12.72
CA LEU A 44 -6.31 21.23 13.82
C LEU A 44 -6.16 22.13 15.04
N GLY A 45 -6.50 21.56 16.19
CA GLY A 45 -6.56 22.30 17.43
C GLY A 45 -6.53 21.39 18.65
N LEU A 46 -6.73 22.02 19.80
CA LEU A 46 -6.85 21.33 21.08
C LEU A 46 -8.08 21.78 21.86
N GLU A 47 -8.53 20.90 22.75
CA GLU A 47 -9.59 21.20 23.69
C GLU A 47 -9.05 22.08 24.83
N THR A 48 -9.76 23.17 25.08
CA THR A 48 -9.49 24.07 26.20
C THR A 48 -10.62 24.02 27.22
N LEU A 49 -10.39 24.65 28.38
CA LEU A 49 -11.39 24.72 29.45
C LEU A 49 -12.72 25.29 28.93
N GLY A 50 -13.82 24.59 29.25
CA GLY A 50 -15.15 24.91 28.74
C GLY A 50 -15.58 24.05 27.55
N GLY A 51 -14.76 23.07 27.14
CA GLY A 51 -15.09 22.15 26.04
C GLY A 51 -15.09 22.83 24.67
N VAL A 52 -14.28 23.87 24.52
CA VAL A 52 -14.15 24.67 23.30
C VAL A 52 -12.86 24.28 22.58
N MET A 53 -12.94 24.17 21.26
CA MET A 53 -11.79 23.90 20.40
C MET A 53 -11.04 25.20 20.11
N THR A 54 -9.78 25.27 20.52
CA THR A 54 -8.86 26.32 20.07
C THR A 54 -8.13 25.83 18.84
N LYS A 55 -8.29 26.54 17.72
CA LYS A 55 -7.68 26.19 16.43
C LYS A 55 -6.27 26.78 16.37
N LEU A 56 -5.25 25.92 16.18
CA LEU A 56 -3.85 26.34 16.06
C LEU A 56 -3.41 26.40 14.61
N ILE A 57 -3.83 25.41 13.82
CA ILE A 57 -3.54 25.33 12.39
C ILE A 57 -4.89 25.37 11.66
N PRO A 58 -5.21 26.46 10.95
CA PRO A 58 -6.47 26.56 10.23
C PRO A 58 -6.48 25.61 9.02
N ARG A 59 -7.67 25.26 8.54
CA ARG A 59 -7.83 24.54 7.29
C ARG A 59 -7.19 25.28 6.12
N ASN A 60 -6.81 24.51 5.11
CA ASN A 60 -6.13 24.95 3.91
C ASN A 60 -4.76 25.60 4.20
N THR A 61 -4.12 25.27 5.33
CA THR A 61 -2.74 25.70 5.61
C THR A 61 -1.79 24.83 4.79
N THR A 62 -0.82 25.46 4.13
CA THR A 62 0.21 24.79 3.33
C THR A 62 1.11 23.91 4.19
N LEU A 63 1.38 22.69 3.73
CA LEU A 63 2.30 21.75 4.32
C LEU A 63 3.70 21.85 3.70
N PRO A 64 4.76 21.54 4.46
CA PRO A 64 4.79 21.27 5.90
C PRO A 64 4.62 22.56 6.73
N THR A 65 4.07 22.44 7.94
CA THR A 65 3.88 23.61 8.82
C THR A 65 4.06 23.25 10.30
N SER A 66 4.50 24.22 11.09
CA SER A 66 4.56 24.08 12.54
C SER A 66 4.03 25.32 13.25
N LYS A 67 3.29 25.11 14.33
CA LYS A 67 2.73 26.16 15.18
C LYS A 67 2.91 25.77 16.64
N SER A 68 3.35 26.71 17.45
CA SER A 68 3.46 26.55 18.90
C SER A 68 2.66 27.63 19.60
N GLU A 69 1.96 27.22 20.66
CA GLU A 69 1.19 28.11 21.51
C GLU A 69 1.39 27.74 22.97
N VAL A 70 1.40 28.74 23.84
CA VAL A 70 1.63 28.55 25.28
C VAL A 70 0.28 28.55 25.99
N PHE A 71 0.00 27.45 26.66
CA PHE A 71 -1.16 27.25 27.51
C PHE A 71 -0.75 27.27 28.98
N SER A 72 -1.74 27.40 29.86
CA SER A 72 -1.55 27.33 31.30
C SER A 72 -2.58 26.40 31.95
N THR A 73 -2.37 26.08 33.21
CA THR A 73 -3.28 25.23 33.99
C THR A 73 -4.67 25.87 34.11
N ALA A 74 -5.67 25.01 34.22
CA ALA A 74 -7.07 25.39 34.36
C ALA A 74 -7.47 25.64 35.83
N ALA A 75 -6.78 24.99 36.77
CA ALA A 75 -7.06 25.04 38.20
C ALA A 75 -5.79 25.24 39.04
N ASP A 76 -5.96 25.76 40.25
CA ASP A 76 -4.89 25.93 41.22
C ASP A 76 -4.38 24.58 41.73
N GLY A 77 -3.06 24.42 41.84
CA GLY A 77 -2.44 23.19 42.32
C GLY A 77 -2.53 22.00 41.35
N GLN A 78 -2.92 22.22 40.09
CA GLN A 78 -3.02 21.18 39.08
C GLN A 78 -1.63 20.61 38.74
N THR A 79 -1.41 19.33 39.03
CA THR A 79 -0.14 18.63 38.83
C THR A 79 -0.04 17.86 37.51
N SER A 80 -1.15 17.74 36.79
CA SER A 80 -1.24 17.09 35.48
C SER A 80 -2.19 17.85 34.55
N VAL A 81 -1.83 17.96 33.27
CA VAL A 81 -2.66 18.59 32.24
C VAL A 81 -2.95 17.56 31.15
N GLU A 82 -4.23 17.38 30.85
CA GLU A 82 -4.68 16.56 29.74
C GLU A 82 -4.82 17.43 28.48
N ILE A 83 -4.24 16.95 27.39
CA ILE A 83 -4.24 17.62 26.08
C ILE A 83 -4.97 16.70 25.12
N ASN A 84 -6.18 17.10 24.72
CA ASN A 84 -6.96 16.42 23.70
C ASN A 84 -6.78 17.15 22.36
N VAL A 85 -6.31 16.42 21.35
CA VAL A 85 -6.04 16.92 20.01
C VAL A 85 -7.25 16.64 19.12
N LEU A 86 -7.74 17.66 18.43
CA LEU A 86 -8.95 17.58 17.62
C LEU A 86 -8.75 18.08 16.20
N GLN A 87 -9.55 17.53 15.30
CA GLN A 87 -9.68 17.94 13.92
C GLN A 87 -11.13 18.31 13.62
N GLY A 88 -11.34 19.51 13.09
CA GLY A 88 -12.67 19.98 12.69
C GLY A 88 -12.83 21.49 12.74
N GLU A 89 -14.02 21.96 12.35
CA GLU A 89 -14.33 23.39 12.22
C GLU A 89 -15.30 23.92 13.26
N ARG A 90 -15.90 23.04 14.06
CA ARG A 90 -16.93 23.39 15.04
C ARG A 90 -16.28 24.05 16.25
N GLU A 91 -17.04 24.90 16.93
CA GLU A 91 -16.53 25.64 18.11
C GLU A 91 -16.40 24.73 19.35
N PHE A 92 -17.31 23.77 19.52
CA PHE A 92 -17.27 22.83 20.65
C PHE A 92 -16.46 21.58 20.32
N ALA A 93 -15.61 21.15 21.26
CA ALA A 93 -14.76 19.98 21.11
C ALA A 93 -15.55 18.69 20.84
N ARG A 94 -16.72 18.52 21.49
CA ARG A 94 -17.62 17.36 21.32
C ARG A 94 -18.14 17.15 19.90
N ASP A 95 -18.20 18.21 19.10
CA ASP A 95 -18.73 18.17 17.73
C ASP A 95 -17.62 17.93 16.69
N ASN A 96 -16.36 17.87 17.13
CA ASN A 96 -15.19 17.65 16.28
C ASN A 96 -14.62 16.24 16.49
N LYS A 97 -13.75 15.81 15.57
CA LYS A 97 -13.09 14.50 15.66
C LYS A 97 -11.91 14.60 16.61
N SER A 98 -11.95 13.89 17.73
CA SER A 98 -10.75 13.67 18.55
C SER A 98 -9.80 12.72 17.81
N LEU A 99 -8.54 13.13 17.69
CA LEU A 99 -7.46 12.37 17.08
C LEU A 99 -6.66 11.58 18.12
N GLY A 100 -6.57 12.09 19.34
CA GLY A 100 -5.90 11.46 20.45
C GLY A 100 -5.77 12.41 21.65
N ASN A 101 -5.64 11.84 22.83
CA ASN A 101 -5.35 12.57 24.05
C ASN A 101 -4.06 12.05 24.69
N PHE A 102 -3.36 12.93 25.39
CA PHE A 102 -2.21 12.56 26.20
C PHE A 102 -2.13 13.47 27.42
N ARG A 103 -1.49 12.99 28.49
CA ARG A 103 -1.39 13.70 29.75
C ARG A 103 0.07 14.07 30.02
N LEU A 104 0.30 15.35 30.31
CA LEU A 104 1.59 15.85 30.79
C LEU A 104 1.59 15.82 32.32
N ASP A 105 2.38 14.92 32.89
CA ASP A 105 2.45 14.68 34.33
C ASP A 105 3.64 15.36 35.01
N GLY A 106 3.42 15.76 36.27
CA GLY A 106 4.46 16.22 37.19
C GLY A 106 4.83 17.68 37.00
N ILE A 107 3.80 18.51 36.82
CA ILE A 107 3.85 19.97 36.90
C ILE A 107 3.86 20.35 38.39
N PRO A 108 4.70 21.30 38.84
CA PRO A 108 4.71 21.77 40.21
C PRO A 108 3.37 22.41 40.59
N PRO A 109 2.83 22.17 41.80
CA PRO A 109 1.60 22.80 42.23
C PRO A 109 1.81 24.32 42.33
N ALA A 110 1.15 25.05 41.45
CA ALA A 110 1.18 26.51 41.39
C ALA A 110 -0.24 27.05 41.18
N ALA A 111 -0.42 28.36 41.41
CA ALA A 111 -1.68 29.01 41.06
C ALA A 111 -1.91 28.95 39.54
N ARG A 112 -3.18 28.95 39.15
CA ARG A 112 -3.63 29.00 37.76
C ARG A 112 -2.95 30.15 37.02
N GLY A 113 -2.47 29.89 35.80
CA GLY A 113 -1.83 30.92 34.97
C GLY A 113 -0.31 31.01 35.11
N ILE A 114 0.28 30.42 36.15
CA ILE A 114 1.73 30.45 36.39
C ILE A 114 2.48 29.38 35.56
N PRO A 115 2.07 28.10 35.54
CA PRO A 115 2.72 27.11 34.69
C PRO A 115 2.57 27.46 33.22
N GLN A 116 3.66 27.41 32.46
CA GLN A 116 3.67 27.69 31.03
C GLN A 116 3.97 26.40 30.26
N ILE A 117 2.93 25.87 29.63
CA ILE A 117 3.00 24.64 28.85
C ILE A 117 2.97 25.02 27.38
N GLU A 118 4.09 24.88 26.71
CA GLU A 118 4.19 25.11 25.27
C GLU A 118 3.76 23.86 24.53
N VAL A 119 2.70 23.97 23.74
CA VAL A 119 2.22 22.89 22.88
C VAL A 119 2.59 23.25 21.44
N LYS A 120 3.42 22.43 20.83
CA LYS A 120 3.84 22.53 19.43
C LYS A 120 3.11 21.48 18.60
N PHE A 121 2.44 21.94 17.56
CA PHE A 121 1.87 21.13 16.49
C PHE A 121 2.81 21.17 15.30
N ASP A 122 3.21 20.01 14.81
CA ASP A 122 4.10 19.83 13.67
C ASP A 122 3.43 18.89 12.68
N ILE A 123 3.28 19.33 11.43
CA ILE A 123 2.69 18.52 10.36
C ILE A 123 3.70 18.39 9.23
N ASP A 124 4.01 17.14 8.90
CA ASP A 124 4.94 16.82 7.82
C ASP A 124 4.29 16.93 6.43
N ALA A 125 5.10 16.74 5.39
CA ALA A 125 4.63 16.73 4.00
C ALA A 125 3.69 15.56 3.67
N ASN A 126 3.63 14.52 4.52
CA ASN A 126 2.73 13.37 4.38
C ASN A 126 1.41 13.57 5.13
N GLY A 127 1.25 14.68 5.86
CA GLY A 127 0.08 14.95 6.70
C GLY A 127 0.09 14.23 8.05
N ILE A 128 1.23 13.69 8.51
CA ILE A 128 1.37 13.10 9.84
C ILE A 128 1.51 14.22 10.87
N LEU A 129 0.59 14.23 11.82
CA LEU A 129 0.57 15.19 12.91
C LEU A 129 1.41 14.69 14.09
N SER A 130 2.36 15.50 14.52
CA SER A 130 3.11 15.31 15.76
C SER A 130 2.80 16.46 16.71
N VAL A 131 2.32 16.14 17.91
CA VAL A 131 2.02 17.15 18.94
C VAL A 131 2.98 16.94 20.10
N THR A 132 3.71 17.98 20.47
CA THR A 132 4.67 17.97 21.57
C THR A 132 4.26 19.00 22.61
N ALA A 133 4.07 18.58 23.85
CA ALA A 133 3.87 19.48 24.99
C ALA A 133 5.14 19.54 25.82
N THR A 134 5.62 20.75 26.10
CA THR A 134 6.79 21.01 26.94
C THR A 134 6.39 21.98 28.05
N ASP A 135 6.60 21.58 29.30
CA ASP A 135 6.53 22.52 30.42
C ASP A 135 7.82 23.35 30.47
N LYS A 136 7.71 24.67 30.33
CA LYS A 136 8.86 25.58 30.37
C LYS A 136 9.49 25.70 31.76
N GLY A 137 8.75 25.39 32.83
CA GLY A 137 9.26 25.44 34.19
C GLY A 137 10.14 24.23 34.53
N THR A 138 9.65 23.02 34.24
CA THR A 138 10.36 21.77 34.58
C THR A 138 11.21 21.19 33.45
N GLY A 139 11.00 21.63 32.20
CA GLY A 139 11.64 21.07 31.01
C GLY A 139 11.11 19.68 30.62
N LYS A 140 10.08 19.17 31.30
CA LYS A 140 9.44 17.90 30.95
C LYS A 140 8.73 18.01 29.62
N LYS A 141 8.90 16.99 28.80
CA LYS A 141 8.30 16.88 27.47
C LYS A 141 7.46 15.60 27.39
N GLN A 142 6.32 15.72 26.75
CA GLN A 142 5.52 14.59 26.31
C GLN A 142 5.05 14.86 24.90
N ASP A 143 5.12 13.85 24.05
CA ASP A 143 4.70 13.95 22.67
C ASP A 143 3.79 12.78 22.28
N ILE A 144 2.91 13.05 21.33
CA ILE A 144 2.08 12.06 20.67
C ILE A 144 2.27 12.21 19.17
N LYS A 145 2.52 11.08 18.50
CA LYS A 145 2.55 11.01 17.04
C LYS A 145 1.26 10.37 16.56
N ILE A 146 0.45 11.13 15.84
CA ILE A 146 -0.85 10.73 15.33
C ILE A 146 -0.67 10.39 13.86
N THR A 147 -0.35 9.13 13.58
CA THR A 147 -0.35 8.59 12.22
C THR A 147 -1.80 8.28 11.84
N GLY A 148 -2.31 8.94 10.80
CA GLY A 148 -3.68 8.75 10.34
C GLY A 148 -4.02 7.27 10.11
N ALA A 149 -4.96 6.75 10.89
CA ALA A 149 -5.76 5.56 10.64
C ALA A 149 -5.07 4.24 10.21
N SER A 150 -3.76 4.06 10.39
CA SER A 150 -3.21 2.70 10.44
C SER A 150 -3.41 2.17 11.86
N THR A 151 -4.50 1.44 12.05
CA THR A 151 -4.84 0.71 13.29
C THR A 151 -3.88 -0.43 13.60
N LEU A 152 -2.88 -0.65 12.74
CA LEU A 152 -1.96 -1.77 12.82
C LEU A 152 -0.72 -1.35 13.59
N GLY A 153 -0.45 -2.04 14.70
CA GLY A 153 0.84 -1.93 15.37
C GLY A 153 1.98 -2.38 14.45
N LYS A 154 3.21 -1.92 14.71
CA LYS A 154 4.39 -2.36 13.93
C LYS A 154 4.49 -3.88 13.86
N ASP A 155 4.19 -4.57 14.96
CA ASP A 155 4.19 -6.03 15.05
C ASP A 155 3.15 -6.67 14.12
N GLU A 156 2.01 -6.01 13.91
CA GLU A 156 0.94 -6.50 13.03
C GLU A 156 1.31 -6.30 11.55
N VAL A 157 1.97 -5.18 11.23
CA VAL A 157 2.53 -4.95 9.89
C VAL A 157 3.58 -6.00 9.54
N GLU A 158 4.51 -6.30 10.45
CA GLU A 158 5.53 -7.33 10.22
C GLU A 158 4.91 -8.72 10.01
N LYS A 159 3.89 -9.06 10.80
CA LYS A 159 3.15 -10.31 10.64
C LYS A 159 2.45 -10.40 9.29
N MET A 160 1.78 -9.33 8.86
CA MET A 160 1.08 -9.28 7.57
C MET A 160 2.04 -9.38 6.37
N VAL A 161 3.22 -8.76 6.46
CA VAL A 161 4.28 -8.89 5.45
C VAL A 161 4.76 -10.35 5.38
N GLY A 162 5.04 -10.97 6.52
CA GLY A 162 5.46 -12.38 6.58
C GLY A 162 4.37 -13.35 6.08
N GLU A 163 3.10 -13.05 6.30
CA GLU A 163 1.98 -13.83 5.74
C GLU A 163 1.88 -13.66 4.21
N ALA A 164 2.02 -12.44 3.70
CA ALA A 164 2.02 -12.17 2.26
C ALA A 164 3.14 -12.92 1.52
N ASP A 165 4.35 -12.97 2.07
CA ASP A 165 5.47 -13.72 1.49
C ASP A 165 5.20 -15.23 1.45
N ARG A 166 4.55 -15.77 2.49
CA ARG A 166 4.16 -17.20 2.54
C ARG A 166 3.10 -17.51 1.49
N PHE A 167 2.08 -16.66 1.37
CA PHE A 167 1.03 -16.85 0.36
C PHE A 167 1.59 -16.70 -1.05
N ALA A 168 2.54 -15.79 -1.29
CA ALA A 168 3.23 -15.68 -2.59
C ALA A 168 3.95 -16.99 -2.97
N ALA A 169 4.60 -17.66 -2.01
CA ALA A 169 5.26 -18.93 -2.25
C ALA A 169 4.26 -20.08 -2.51
N GLU A 170 3.14 -20.12 -1.80
CA GLU A 170 2.07 -21.10 -2.04
C GLU A 170 1.40 -20.90 -3.39
N ASP A 171 1.11 -19.65 -3.76
CA ASP A 171 0.48 -19.32 -5.04
C ASP A 171 1.41 -19.62 -6.21
N LYS A 172 2.73 -19.47 -6.03
CA LYS A 172 3.71 -19.96 -7.02
C LYS A 172 3.64 -21.47 -7.22
N LYS A 173 3.56 -22.27 -6.14
CA LYS A 173 3.41 -23.74 -6.26
C LYS A 173 2.08 -24.14 -6.92
N LYS A 174 0.98 -23.46 -6.58
CA LYS A 174 -0.32 -23.69 -7.23
C LYS A 174 -0.24 -23.35 -8.72
N ARG A 175 0.44 -22.25 -9.07
CA ARG A 175 0.67 -21.85 -10.45
C ARG A 175 1.48 -22.90 -11.22
N GLU A 176 2.57 -23.39 -10.65
CA GLU A 176 3.37 -24.47 -11.24
C GLU A 176 2.55 -25.74 -11.48
N ALA A 177 1.69 -26.13 -10.53
CA ALA A 177 0.79 -27.28 -10.69
C ALA A 177 -0.24 -27.07 -11.82
N VAL A 178 -0.80 -25.86 -11.93
CA VAL A 178 -1.72 -25.49 -13.02
C VAL A 178 -1.00 -25.50 -14.36
N ASP A 179 0.21 -24.95 -14.44
CA ASP A 179 1.00 -24.91 -15.68
C ASP A 179 1.41 -26.33 -16.12
N ALA A 180 1.77 -27.21 -15.18
CA ALA A 180 2.04 -28.62 -15.45
C ALA A 180 0.79 -29.36 -15.97
N LYS A 181 -0.38 -29.11 -15.36
CA LYS A 181 -1.66 -29.69 -15.81
C LYS A 181 -2.03 -29.21 -17.22
N ASN A 182 -1.93 -27.91 -17.48
CA ASN A 182 -2.20 -27.33 -18.79
C ASN A 182 -1.25 -27.89 -19.87
N SER A 183 0.02 -28.08 -19.53
CA SER A 183 1.00 -28.70 -20.41
C SER A 183 0.65 -30.16 -20.72
N ALA A 184 0.22 -30.93 -19.72
CA ALA A 184 -0.22 -32.31 -19.90
C ALA A 184 -1.51 -32.40 -20.75
N GLU A 185 -2.51 -31.55 -20.48
CA GLU A 185 -3.74 -31.49 -21.29
C GLU A 185 -3.46 -31.12 -22.75
N SER A 186 -2.54 -30.18 -23.00
CA SER A 186 -2.10 -29.83 -24.35
C SER A 186 -1.41 -31.01 -25.06
N LEU A 187 -0.57 -31.78 -24.35
CA LEU A 187 0.10 -32.96 -24.90
C LEU A 187 -0.89 -34.09 -25.22
N VAL A 188 -1.87 -34.32 -24.35
CA VAL A 188 -2.95 -35.29 -24.58
C VAL A 188 -3.76 -34.89 -25.80
N TYR A 189 -4.19 -33.62 -25.89
CA TYR A 189 -4.96 -33.13 -27.03
C TYR A 189 -4.19 -33.25 -28.36
N GLN A 190 -2.90 -32.90 -28.38
CA GLN A 190 -2.05 -33.07 -29.57
C GLN A 190 -1.93 -34.55 -29.97
N SER A 191 -1.76 -35.43 -28.98
CA SER A 191 -1.65 -36.87 -29.21
C SER A 191 -2.97 -37.46 -29.74
N GLU A 192 -4.11 -37.08 -29.17
CA GLU A 192 -5.44 -37.48 -29.64
C GLU A 192 -5.73 -36.98 -31.07
N LYS A 193 -5.32 -35.75 -31.39
CA LYS A 193 -5.47 -35.19 -32.73
C LYS A 193 -4.61 -35.97 -33.74
N GLN A 194 -3.35 -36.24 -33.42
CA GLN A 194 -2.48 -37.06 -34.27
C GLN A 194 -3.07 -38.46 -34.49
N LEU A 195 -3.55 -39.11 -33.43
CA LEU A 195 -4.20 -40.43 -33.54
C LEU A 195 -5.45 -40.40 -34.43
N LYS A 196 -6.28 -39.36 -34.34
CA LYS A 196 -7.42 -39.16 -35.25
C LYS A 196 -6.98 -38.97 -36.70
N GLU A 197 -5.96 -38.14 -36.94
CA GLU A 197 -5.41 -37.93 -38.30
C GLU A 197 -4.81 -39.22 -38.90
N PHE A 198 -4.17 -40.07 -38.09
CA PHE A 198 -3.70 -41.39 -38.51
C PHE A 198 -4.85 -42.38 -38.74
N ALA A 199 -5.90 -42.34 -37.91
CA ALA A 199 -7.10 -43.15 -38.09
C ALA A 199 -7.84 -42.78 -39.40
N ASP A 200 -8.01 -41.49 -39.68
CA ASP A 200 -8.64 -41.01 -40.92
C ASP A 200 -7.80 -41.35 -42.16
N LYS A 201 -6.46 -41.28 -42.06
CA LYS A 201 -5.57 -41.74 -43.15
C LYS A 201 -5.63 -43.25 -43.36
N SER A 202 -5.71 -44.07 -42.31
CA SER A 202 -5.77 -45.53 -42.44
C SER A 202 -7.12 -46.02 -42.98
N LEU A 203 -8.22 -45.33 -42.69
CA LEU A 203 -9.53 -45.61 -43.30
C LEU A 203 -9.60 -45.22 -44.79
N ASN A 204 -8.76 -44.30 -45.26
CA ASN A 204 -8.70 -43.90 -46.67
C ASN A 204 -7.79 -44.78 -47.56
N VAL A 205 -7.09 -45.78 -47.00
CA VAL A 205 -6.17 -46.65 -47.77
C VAL A 205 -6.87 -47.88 -48.40
N GLN A 206 -8.17 -48.11 -48.13
CA GLN A 206 -8.89 -49.25 -48.70
C GLN A 206 -9.82 -48.96 -49.89
N SER A 207 -9.71 -47.79 -50.54
CA SER A 207 -10.45 -47.50 -51.79
C SER A 207 -9.53 -47.17 -52.96
N GLY A 208 -8.62 -48.10 -53.28
CA GLY A 208 -7.79 -48.03 -54.49
C GLY A 208 -7.38 -49.42 -54.95
N GLY A 209 -8.25 -50.08 -55.72
CA GLY A 209 -7.96 -51.38 -56.32
C GLY A 209 -6.88 -51.30 -57.42
N GLY A 210 -5.95 -52.26 -57.36
CA GLY A 210 -5.29 -52.89 -58.50
C GLY A 210 -4.22 -52.12 -59.26
N ALA A 211 -2.94 -52.51 -59.10
CA ALA A 211 -2.18 -53.22 -60.14
C ALA A 211 -0.73 -53.48 -59.71
N LEU A 212 -0.20 -54.57 -60.25
CA LEU A 212 1.07 -55.26 -60.01
C LEU A 212 2.35 -54.40 -60.14
N CYS A 213 3.43 -54.83 -59.47
CA CYS A 213 4.65 -55.36 -60.12
C CYS A 213 5.77 -55.73 -59.11
N PRO A 214 6.77 -56.57 -59.50
CA PRO A 214 7.12 -57.78 -58.75
C PRO A 214 8.46 -57.76 -58.00
N TYR A 215 8.55 -58.67 -57.03
CA TYR A 215 9.75 -59.16 -56.32
C TYR A 215 10.75 -59.84 -57.28
N PRO A 216 12.08 -59.70 -57.08
CA PRO A 216 13.03 -60.75 -57.41
C PRO A 216 13.44 -61.53 -56.16
N ALA A 217 13.54 -62.85 -56.34
CA ALA A 217 13.76 -63.86 -55.32
C ALA A 217 15.19 -63.91 -54.77
N LEU A 218 15.25 -64.42 -53.54
CA LEU A 218 16.40 -64.81 -52.73
C LEU A 218 17.33 -65.83 -53.43
N ARG A 219 18.66 -65.66 -53.32
CA ARG A 219 19.57 -66.73 -52.86
C ARG A 219 21.03 -66.27 -52.72
N ASP A 220 21.69 -66.96 -51.79
CA ASP A 220 23.12 -66.95 -51.40
C ASP A 220 23.46 -66.01 -50.22
N ALA A 221 24.17 -66.39 -49.16
CA ALA A 221 24.48 -67.64 -48.48
C ALA A 221 25.34 -67.24 -47.25
N GLY A 222 24.95 -67.67 -46.05
CA GLY A 222 25.88 -67.86 -44.91
C GLY A 222 26.24 -66.65 -44.02
N PRO A 223 26.66 -66.90 -42.76
CA PRO A 223 26.38 -66.01 -41.63
C PRO A 223 27.64 -65.30 -41.07
N ALA A 224 27.46 -64.10 -40.52
CA ALA A 224 28.38 -63.54 -39.54
C ALA A 224 27.58 -62.75 -38.50
N ALA A 225 27.43 -63.38 -37.34
CA ALA A 225 27.20 -62.69 -36.08
C ALA A 225 28.45 -61.90 -35.70
N GLU A 226 28.27 -61.00 -34.73
CA GLU A 226 29.27 -60.34 -33.86
C GLU A 226 29.59 -58.86 -34.10
N SER A 227 29.58 -58.17 -32.95
CA SER A 227 30.22 -56.89 -32.62
C SER A 227 29.50 -55.60 -33.05
N CYS A 228 28.88 -54.95 -32.07
CA CYS A 228 29.40 -53.69 -31.51
C CYS A 228 28.32 -53.03 -30.63
N LEU A 229 28.14 -53.59 -29.43
CA LEU A 229 28.03 -52.77 -28.23
C LEU A 229 29.43 -52.19 -27.94
N SER A 230 29.46 -50.97 -27.43
CA SER A 230 30.60 -50.17 -26.92
C SER A 230 31.40 -49.34 -27.94
N GLY A 231 31.32 -48.03 -27.71
CA GLY A 231 32.01 -46.92 -28.35
C GLY A 231 31.48 -45.62 -27.77
#